data_AF-L8JQC0-F1
#
_entry.id   AF-L8JQC0-F1
#
_cell.length_a   1.000
_cell.length_b   1.000
_cell.length_c   1.000
_cell.angle_alpha   90.00
_cell.angle_beta   90.00
_cell.angle_gamma   90.00
#
_symmetry.space_group_name_H-M   'P 1'
#
loop_
_entity.id
_entity.type
_entity.pdbx_description
1 polymer ?
#
loop_
_entity_poly.entity_id
_entity_poly.type
_entity_poly.pdbx_seq_one_letter_code
_entity_poly.pdbx_strand_id
1 'polypeptide(L)'
;MDQVIEWLTGYDEKRLKELIDEKVTFETFFQNASLNPNAHLITGVICGYRVEEIENPLTQQVRYLDKLVDELAKGRKMEKILRVA
;
A
#
# COMPACT_ATOMS: atom_id res chain seq x y z
N MET A 1 -3.62 -0.62 11.10
CA MET A 1 -3.51 0.13 9.83
C MET A 1 -2.05 0.37 9.52
N ASP A 2 -1.26 0.75 10.51
CA ASP A 2 0.16 1.10 10.36
C ASP A 2 1.00 -0.07 9.83
N GLN A 3 0.73 -1.31 10.29
CA GLN A 3 1.44 -2.51 9.83
C GLN A 3 1.33 -2.78 8.32
N VAL A 4 0.19 -2.49 7.68
CA VAL A 4 0.05 -2.71 6.23
C VAL A 4 0.78 -1.65 5.42
N ILE A 5 0.86 -0.43 5.96
CA ILE A 5 1.58 0.68 5.34
C ILE A 5 3.08 0.43 5.47
N GLU A 6 3.55 0.12 6.69
CA GLU A 6 4.95 -0.24 6.96
C GLU A 6 5.40 -1.40 6.09
N TRP A 7 4.59 -2.46 5.99
CA TRP A 7 4.92 -3.58 5.11
C TRP A 7 4.98 -3.16 3.64
N LEU A 8 4.06 -2.32 3.15
CA LEU A 8 4.01 -1.90 1.75
C LEU A 8 5.14 -0.94 1.37
N THR A 9 5.45 0.04 2.21
CA THR A 9 6.33 1.18 1.88
C THR A 9 7.65 1.20 2.63
N GLY A 10 7.80 0.35 3.65
CA GLY A 10 8.94 0.35 4.57
C GLY A 10 8.95 1.51 5.56
N TYR A 11 7.87 2.30 5.65
CA TYR A 11 7.82 3.43 6.58
C TYR A 11 7.42 2.99 7.97
N ASP A 12 8.24 3.34 8.95
CA ASP A 12 7.88 3.21 10.36
C ASP A 12 6.88 4.30 10.78
N GLU A 13 6.28 4.12 11.96
CA GLU A 13 5.26 5.04 12.49
C GLU A 13 5.75 6.50 12.59
N LYS A 14 7.03 6.73 12.91
CA LYS A 14 7.57 8.10 12.99
C LYS A 14 7.63 8.72 11.61
N ARG A 15 8.16 7.98 10.63
CA ARG A 15 8.25 8.47 9.25
C ARG A 15 6.86 8.75 8.67
N LEU A 16 5.87 7.90 8.95
CA LEU A 16 4.49 8.16 8.54
C LEU A 16 3.92 9.44 9.15
N LYS A 17 4.15 9.68 10.46
CA LYS A 17 3.73 10.91 11.12
C LYS A 17 4.38 12.16 10.53
N GLU A 18 5.67 12.11 10.23
CA GLU A 18 6.37 13.22 9.55
C GLU A 18 5.73 13.54 8.21
N LEU A 19 5.52 12.52 7.36
CA LEU A 19 4.91 12.70 6.03
C LEU A 19 3.49 13.27 6.11
N ILE A 20 2.71 12.89 7.13
CA ILE A 20 1.38 13.44 7.39
C ILE A 20 1.46 14.91 7.82
N ASP A 21 2.39 15.26 8.70
CA ASP A 21 2.59 16.64 9.18
C ASP A 21 3.08 17.57 8.04
N GLU A 22 4.00 17.06 7.21
CA GLU A 22 4.49 17.71 6.00
C GLU A 22 3.43 17.81 4.89
N LYS A 23 2.27 17.13 5.04
CA LYS A 23 1.19 17.05 4.05
C LYS A 23 1.69 16.68 2.65
N VAL A 24 2.59 15.71 2.59
CA VAL A 24 3.17 15.26 1.32
C VAL A 24 2.08 14.73 0.39
N THR A 25 2.28 14.88 -0.92
CA THR A 25 1.40 14.28 -1.91
C THR A 25 1.65 12.77 -2.00
N PHE A 26 0.69 12.02 -2.53
CA PHE A 26 0.88 10.59 -2.80
C PHE A 26 2.06 10.31 -3.73
N GLU A 27 2.31 11.21 -4.69
CA GLU A 27 3.47 11.11 -5.57
C GLU A 27 4.78 11.14 -4.77
N THR A 28 4.99 12.17 -3.95
CA THR A 28 6.17 12.28 -3.09
C THR A 28 6.24 11.14 -2.06
N PHE A 29 5.11 10.72 -1.52
CA PHE A 29 5.01 9.62 -0.57
C PHE A 29 5.55 8.31 -1.18
N PHE A 30 5.08 7.95 -2.39
CA PHE A 30 5.48 6.70 -3.04
C PHE A 30 6.83 6.80 -3.75
N GLN A 31 7.26 7.98 -4.20
CA GLN A 31 8.61 8.19 -4.73
C GLN A 31 9.69 7.97 -3.67
N ASN A 32 9.43 8.40 -2.43
CA ASN A 32 10.35 8.19 -1.32
C ASN A 32 10.20 6.81 -0.65
N ALA A 33 9.13 6.08 -0.98
CA ALA A 33 8.84 4.78 -0.39
C ALA A 33 9.67 3.69 -1.04
N SER A 34 10.20 2.78 -0.23
CA SER A 34 10.78 1.54 -0.74
C SER A 34 9.68 0.49 -0.75
N LEU A 35 9.03 0.31 -1.90
CA LEU A 35 7.95 -0.65 -2.01
C LEU A 35 8.46 -2.06 -1.75
N ASN A 36 7.66 -2.81 -0.99
CA ASN A 36 7.95 -4.21 -0.72
C ASN A 36 8.15 -4.97 -2.04
N PRO A 37 9.20 -5.80 -2.18
CA PRO A 37 9.36 -6.64 -3.36
C PRO A 37 8.13 -7.51 -3.61
N ASN A 38 7.38 -7.90 -2.58
CA ASN A 38 6.16 -8.70 -2.70
C ASN A 38 4.90 -7.86 -3.02
N ALA A 39 5.00 -6.55 -3.21
CA ALA A 39 3.84 -5.69 -3.54
C ALA A 39 3.18 -6.10 -4.87
N HIS A 40 3.96 -6.62 -5.84
CA HIS A 40 3.43 -7.14 -7.10
C HIS A 40 2.48 -8.34 -6.91
N LEU A 41 2.53 -9.02 -5.76
CA LEU A 41 1.60 -10.11 -5.45
C LEU A 41 0.20 -9.59 -5.14
N ILE A 42 0.01 -8.28 -4.91
CA ILE A 42 -1.28 -7.65 -4.62
C ILE A 42 -2.15 -7.61 -5.90
N THR A 43 -2.71 -8.76 -6.27
CA THR A 43 -3.50 -8.95 -7.49
C THR A 43 -5.00 -9.03 -7.22
N GLY A 44 -5.81 -8.75 -8.25
CA GLY A 44 -7.28 -8.77 -8.22
C GLY A 44 -7.93 -7.40 -8.31
N VAL A 45 -9.24 -7.34 -8.07
CA VAL A 45 -10.07 -6.14 -8.33
C VAL A 45 -10.22 -5.27 -7.07
N ILE A 46 -10.05 -3.96 -7.23
CA ILE A 46 -10.35 -2.94 -6.21
C ILE A 46 -11.02 -1.73 -6.89
N CYS A 47 -12.07 -1.18 -6.26
CA CYS A 47 -12.89 -0.10 -6.84
C CYS A 47 -13.35 -0.33 -8.30
N GLY A 48 -13.51 -1.59 -8.74
CA GLY A 48 -13.93 -1.93 -10.11
C GLY A 48 -12.81 -2.10 -11.14
N TYR A 49 -11.55 -1.91 -10.75
CA TYR A 49 -10.38 -2.06 -11.64
C TYR A 49 -9.45 -3.17 -11.15
N ARG A 50 -8.79 -3.87 -12.07
CA ARG A 50 -7.73 -4.85 -11.75
C ARG A 50 -6.42 -4.12 -11.50
N VAL A 51 -5.84 -4.29 -10.31
CA VAL A 51 -4.63 -3.55 -9.93
C VAL A 51 -3.43 -3.91 -10.80
N GLU A 52 -3.34 -5.18 -11.19
CA GLU A 52 -2.27 -5.71 -12.06
C GLU A 52 -2.32 -5.14 -13.50
N GLU A 53 -3.47 -4.62 -13.95
CA GLU A 53 -3.65 -4.05 -15.28
C GLU A 53 -3.43 -2.53 -15.31
N ILE A 54 -3.17 -1.90 -14.16
CA ILE A 54 -2.96 -0.45 -14.08
C ILE A 54 -1.58 -0.11 -14.61
N GLU A 55 -1.54 0.60 -15.75
CA GLU A 55 -0.29 1.01 -16.40
C GLU A 55 0.43 2.16 -15.67
N ASN A 56 -0.34 3.06 -15.03
CA ASN A 56 0.26 4.18 -14.31
C ASN A 56 0.85 3.69 -12.97
N PRO A 57 2.17 3.79 -12.75
CA PRO A 57 2.81 3.25 -11.56
C PRO A 57 2.28 3.85 -10.26
N LEU A 58 2.10 5.19 -10.23
CA LEU A 58 1.58 5.87 -9.04
C LEU A 58 0.15 5.42 -8.73
N THR A 59 -0.71 5.35 -9.73
CA THR A 59 -2.08 4.86 -9.55
C THR A 59 -2.09 3.42 -9.07
N GLN A 60 -1.21 2.56 -9.61
CA GLN A 60 -1.10 1.17 -9.20
C GLN A 60 -0.68 1.06 -7.73
N GLN A 61 0.31 1.84 -7.29
CA GLN A 61 0.79 1.88 -5.91
C GLN A 61 -0.29 2.35 -4.93
N VAL A 62 -1.05 3.39 -5.30
CA VAL A 62 -2.19 3.86 -4.52
C VAL A 62 -3.25 2.76 -4.40
N ARG A 63 -3.52 2.00 -5.47
CA ARG A 63 -4.48 0.89 -5.45
C ARG A 63 -3.98 -0.32 -4.67
N TYR A 64 -2.68 -0.56 -4.58
CA TYR A 64 -2.12 -1.55 -3.65
C TYR A 64 -2.48 -1.19 -2.21
N LEU A 65 -2.25 0.06 -1.79
CA LEU A 65 -2.58 0.51 -0.44
C LEU A 65 -4.09 0.39 -0.16
N ASP A 66 -4.93 0.90 -1.07
CA ASP A 66 -6.40 0.85 -0.96
C ASP A 66 -6.88 -0.59 -0.73
N LYS A 67 -6.32 -1.54 -1.48
CA LYS A 67 -6.64 -2.95 -1.37
C LYS A 67 -6.23 -3.56 -0.04
N LEU A 68 -5.03 -3.27 0.47
CA LEU A 68 -4.60 -3.78 1.78
C LEU A 68 -5.51 -3.25 2.90
N VAL A 69 -5.92 -1.98 2.80
CA VAL A 69 -6.84 -1.35 3.75
C VAL A 69 -8.24 -1.94 3.65
N ASP A 70 -8.75 -2.19 2.43
CA ASP A 70 -10.04 -2.86 2.20
C ASP A 70 -10.04 -4.29 2.76
N GLU A 71 -8.97 -5.06 2.54
CA GLU A 71 -8.82 -6.41 3.10
C GLU A 71 -8.80 -6.37 4.64
N LEU A 72 -8.11 -5.39 5.23
CA LEU A 72 -8.08 -5.17 6.68
C LEU A 72 -9.46 -4.78 7.22
N ALA A 73 -10.17 -3.87 6.56
CA ALA A 73 -11.52 -3.43 6.93
C ALA A 73 -12.54 -4.57 6.84
N LYS A 74 -12.35 -5.49 5.88
CA LYS A 74 -13.12 -6.73 5.75
C LYS A 74 -12.78 -7.80 6.80
N GLY A 75 -11.84 -7.52 7.71
CA GLY A 75 -11.46 -8.42 8.79
C GLY A 75 -10.60 -9.61 8.32
N ARG A 76 -9.90 -9.50 7.19
CA ARG A 76 -8.91 -10.52 6.83
C ARG A 76 -7.77 -10.55 7.84
N LYS A 77 -7.24 -11.74 8.09
CA LYS A 77 -6.08 -11.92 8.95
C LYS A 77 -4.85 -11.24 8.35
N MET A 78 -4.07 -10.56 9.18
CA MET A 78 -2.85 -9.84 8.79
C MET A 78 -1.89 -10.73 7.99
N GLU A 79 -1.69 -11.97 8.41
CA GLU A 79 -0.85 -12.97 7.72
C GLU A 79 -1.25 -13.17 6.25
N LYS A 80 -2.55 -13.12 5.94
CA LYS A 80 -3.04 -13.22 4.55
C LYS A 80 -2.87 -11.93 3.77
N ILE A 81 -2.92 -10.77 4.46
CA ILE A 81 -2.80 -9.44 3.85
C ILE A 81 -1.35 -9.14 3.49
N LEU A 82 -0.41 -9.44 4.41
CA LEU A 82 1.00 -9.15 4.27
C LEU A 82 1.74 -10.08 3.30
N ARG A 83 1.06 -11.06 2.70
CA ARG A 83 1.59 -11.94 1.63
C ARG A 83 3.03 -12.41 1.90
N VAL A 84 3.34 -12.66 3.17
CA VAL A 84 4.65 -13.11 3.62
C VAL A 84 4.68 -14.60 3.28
N ALA A 85 5.61 -14.97 2.40
CA ALA A 85 5.85 -16.37 2.08
C ALA A 85 6.38 -17.13 3.30
#